data_AF-A0A962ZVH2-F1
#
_entry.id   AF-A0A962ZVH2-F1
#
_cell.length_a   1.000
_cell.length_b   1.000
_cell.length_c   1.000
_cell.angle_alpha   90.00
_cell.angle_beta   90.00
_cell.angle_gamma   90.00
#
_symmetry.space_group_name_H-M   'P 1'
#
loop_
_entity.id
_entity.type
_entity.pdbx_description
1 polymer ?
#
loop_
_entity_poly.entity_id
_entity_poly.type
_entity_poly.pdbx_seq_one_letter_code
_entity_poly.pdbx_strand_id
1 'polypeptide(L)'
;MSHRPDTADYRALFLGDTPMMDMRAPAEFAHGAFPCAHSLPLMSDDERARVGTCYKRQGQAAAIELGHQLVAGEVRARRLARWCEFARAHPAGYLYCFRGGLRSQTVQQWLRAEGIEYPLVLGGYKAMRRFLLDELQRSLQRARLVLVSGKTGTGKTRVIAHLERSVDLEGLARHRGSTFGQLPEGQPSQIDFENGISIALLKLLAGAGTRVFVEDEGRLIGRLYLPEAL
;
A
#
# COMPACT_ATOMS: atom_id res chain seq x y z
N MET A 1 -14.95 17.60 17.70
CA MET A 1 -14.17 16.96 16.62
C MET A 1 -15.09 15.95 15.94
N SER A 2 -15.21 15.99 14.61
CA SER A 2 -16.10 15.09 13.87
C SER A 2 -15.55 13.66 13.93
N HIS A 3 -16.31 12.74 14.52
CA HIS A 3 -15.97 11.32 14.56
C HIS A 3 -16.06 10.73 13.14
N ARG A 4 -14.92 10.38 12.54
CA ARG A 4 -14.87 9.70 11.23
C ARG A 4 -15.10 8.21 11.43
N PRO A 5 -16.00 7.57 10.66
CA PRO A 5 -16.23 6.13 10.79
C PRO A 5 -15.07 5.33 10.21
N ASP A 6 -14.95 4.08 10.66
CA ASP A 6 -14.15 3.06 9.95
C ASP A 6 -14.69 2.89 8.52
N THR A 7 -13.82 2.57 7.57
CA THR A 7 -14.20 2.51 6.14
C THR A 7 -13.85 1.19 5.47
N ALA A 8 -14.72 0.78 4.56
CA ALA A 8 -14.46 -0.24 3.54
C ALA A 8 -14.48 0.36 2.12
N ASP A 9 -14.57 1.69 1.99
CA ASP A 9 -14.50 2.38 0.70
C ASP A 9 -13.04 2.54 0.27
N TYR A 10 -12.44 1.42 -0.15
CA TYR A 10 -11.06 1.38 -0.61
C TYR A 10 -10.85 2.26 -1.86
N ARG A 11 -11.89 2.39 -2.69
CA ARG A 11 -11.83 3.21 -3.90
C ARG A 11 -11.60 4.67 -3.54
N ALA A 12 -12.36 5.21 -2.60
CA ALA A 12 -12.16 6.59 -2.14
C ALA A 12 -10.77 6.80 -1.52
N LEU A 13 -10.26 5.82 -0.75
CA LEU A 13 -8.92 5.91 -0.17
C LEU A 13 -7.83 6.10 -1.23
N PHE A 14 -7.85 5.29 -2.29
CA PHE A 14 -6.84 5.34 -3.35
C PHE A 14 -7.02 6.50 -4.33
N LEU A 15 -8.26 6.94 -4.58
CA LEU A 15 -8.51 8.13 -5.40
C LEU A 15 -8.09 9.41 -4.69
N GLY A 16 -8.31 9.48 -3.38
CA GLY A 16 -8.02 10.66 -2.57
C GLY A 16 -6.59 10.72 -2.01
N ASP A 17 -5.71 9.79 -2.39
CA ASP A 17 -4.35 9.66 -1.83
C ASP A 17 -4.33 9.72 -0.30
N THR A 18 -5.29 9.03 0.31
CA THR A 18 -5.55 9.15 1.75
C THR A 18 -4.33 8.61 2.53
N PRO A 19 -3.74 9.41 3.45
CA PRO A 19 -2.66 8.93 4.28
C PRO A 19 -3.09 7.75 5.14
N MET A 20 -2.27 6.70 5.19
CA MET A 20 -2.57 5.51 5.97
C MET A 20 -1.43 5.13 6.90
N MET A 21 -1.78 4.68 8.10
CA MET A 21 -0.85 4.17 9.10
C MET A 21 -0.86 2.63 9.06
N ASP A 22 0.22 2.05 8.58
CA ASP A 22 0.38 0.60 8.46
C ASP A 22 1.01 0.02 9.74
N MET A 23 0.21 -0.74 10.47
CA MET A 23 0.57 -1.36 11.76
C MET A 23 1.22 -2.75 11.59
N ARG A 24 1.37 -3.24 10.35
CA ARG A 24 2.04 -4.51 10.07
C ARG A 24 3.53 -4.44 10.43
N ALA A 25 4.15 -5.59 10.65
CA ALA A 25 5.57 -5.63 10.95
C ALA A 25 6.42 -5.20 9.74
N PRO A 26 7.67 -4.74 9.95
CA PRO A 26 8.52 -4.24 8.87
C PRO A 26 8.66 -5.19 7.68
N ALA A 27 8.83 -6.50 7.89
CA ALA A 27 8.92 -7.46 6.79
C ALA A 27 7.62 -7.59 5.99
N GLU A 28 6.45 -7.46 6.65
CA GLU A 28 5.16 -7.46 5.94
C GLU A 28 5.02 -6.20 5.06
N PHE A 29 5.50 -5.04 5.54
CA PHE A 29 5.49 -3.79 4.78
C PHE A 29 6.46 -3.84 3.60
N ALA A 30 7.69 -4.35 3.82
CA ALA A 30 8.71 -4.51 2.78
C ALA A 30 8.31 -5.51 1.67
N HIS A 31 7.48 -6.49 2.01
CA HIS A 31 6.93 -7.42 1.02
C HIS A 31 5.89 -6.77 0.10
N GLY A 32 5.26 -5.68 0.56
CA GLY A 32 4.41 -4.83 -0.25
C GLY A 32 3.47 -3.97 0.59
N ALA A 33 3.30 -2.73 0.15
CA ALA A 33 2.59 -1.64 0.79
C ALA A 33 1.82 -0.80 -0.24
N PHE A 34 1.16 0.25 0.24
CA PHE A 34 0.46 1.20 -0.62
C PHE A 34 1.22 2.53 -0.67
N PRO A 35 1.18 3.29 -1.78
CA PRO A 35 1.98 4.51 -1.95
C PRO A 35 1.80 5.56 -0.83
N CYS A 36 0.58 5.72 -0.32
CA CYS A 36 0.25 6.69 0.75
C CYS A 36 0.33 6.09 2.16
N ALA A 37 0.89 4.89 2.33
CA ALA A 37 0.99 4.22 3.62
C ALA A 37 2.34 4.46 4.30
N HIS A 38 2.31 4.74 5.60
CA HIS A 38 3.47 4.93 6.46
C HIS A 38 3.59 3.76 7.43
N SER A 39 4.76 3.11 7.44
CA SER A 39 5.04 1.99 8.33
C SER A 39 5.26 2.48 9.76
N LEU A 40 4.29 2.20 10.64
CA LEU A 40 4.35 2.49 12.08
C LEU A 40 3.95 1.22 12.86
N PRO A 41 4.80 0.17 12.82
CA PRO A 41 4.45 -1.17 13.25
C PRO A 41 4.01 -1.22 14.72
N LEU A 42 2.97 -2.03 15.01
CA LEU A 42 2.66 -2.41 16.39
C LEU A 42 3.76 -3.27 16.99
N MET A 43 4.39 -4.12 16.17
CA MET A 43 5.40 -5.09 16.58
C MET A 43 6.57 -5.14 15.59
N SER A 44 7.77 -5.38 16.09
CA SER A 44 8.90 -5.78 15.23
C SER A 44 8.66 -7.14 14.59
N ASP A 45 9.50 -7.53 13.64
CA ASP A 45 9.38 -8.85 12.99
C ASP A 45 9.54 -10.00 13.98
N ASP A 46 10.47 -9.88 14.93
CA ASP A 46 10.70 -10.88 15.98
C ASP A 46 9.54 -10.95 16.97
N GLU A 47 9.04 -9.80 17.43
CA GLU A 47 7.86 -9.74 18.31
C GLU A 47 6.64 -10.36 17.62
N ARG A 48 6.41 -10.03 16.35
CA ARG A 48 5.33 -10.61 15.53
C ARG A 48 5.50 -12.12 15.40
N ALA A 49 6.71 -12.61 15.14
CA ALA A 49 6.99 -14.03 15.01
C ALA A 49 6.72 -14.80 16.33
N ARG A 50 7.12 -14.24 17.47
CA ARG A 50 6.86 -14.79 18.81
C ARG A 50 5.36 -14.87 19.10
N VAL A 51 4.63 -13.77 18.88
CA VAL A 51 3.17 -13.71 19.08
C VAL A 51 2.44 -14.69 18.15
N GLY A 52 2.84 -14.74 16.87
CA GLY A 52 2.27 -15.68 15.90
C GLY A 52 2.52 -17.15 16.27
N THR A 53 3.68 -17.45 16.86
CA THR A 53 4.01 -18.79 17.35
C THR A 53 3.19 -19.15 18.59
N CYS A 54 3.08 -18.21 19.55
CA CYS A 54 2.23 -18.37 20.73
C CYS A 54 0.77 -18.61 20.32
N TYR A 55 0.23 -17.83 19.39
CA TYR A 55 -1.13 -18.00 18.89
C TYR A 55 -1.39 -19.41 18.35
N LYS A 56 -0.47 -19.93 17.53
CA LYS A 56 -0.58 -21.28 16.96
C LYS A 56 -0.50 -22.39 18.01
N ARG A 57 0.29 -22.20 19.08
CA ARG A 57 0.58 -23.25 20.07
C ARG A 57 -0.34 -23.20 21.29
N GLN A 58 -0.74 -22.01 21.71
CA GLN A 58 -1.38 -21.75 23.01
C GLN A 58 -2.70 -20.96 22.86
N GLY A 59 -3.10 -20.63 21.63
CA GLY A 59 -4.36 -19.96 21.34
C GLY A 59 -4.31 -18.44 21.50
N GLN A 60 -5.47 -17.83 21.28
CA GLN A 60 -5.59 -16.38 21.17
C GLN A 60 -5.28 -15.64 22.47
N ALA A 61 -5.81 -16.10 23.62
CA ALA A 61 -5.64 -15.42 24.90
C ALA A 61 -4.16 -15.28 25.29
N ALA A 62 -3.39 -16.37 25.21
CA ALA A 62 -1.95 -16.36 25.49
C ALA A 62 -1.16 -15.46 24.54
N ALA A 63 -1.57 -15.39 23.26
CA ALA A 63 -0.92 -14.50 22.29
C ALA A 63 -1.18 -13.01 22.57
N ILE A 64 -2.38 -12.68 23.08
CA ILE A 64 -2.74 -11.32 23.50
C ILE A 64 -1.90 -10.91 24.71
N GLU A 65 -1.83 -11.78 25.71
CA GLU A 65 -1.04 -11.55 26.92
C GLU A 65 0.44 -11.33 26.57
N LEU A 66 1.02 -12.23 25.76
CA LEU A 66 2.39 -12.07 25.27
C LEU A 66 2.57 -10.77 24.49
N GLY A 67 1.60 -10.40 23.65
CA GLY A 67 1.62 -9.13 22.91
C GLY A 67 1.71 -7.92 23.83
N HIS A 68 0.93 -7.90 24.91
CA HIS A 68 0.98 -6.83 25.92
C HIS A 68 2.30 -6.81 26.69
N GLN A 69 2.87 -7.97 27.01
CA GLN A 69 4.19 -8.07 27.66
C GLN A 69 5.31 -7.53 26.75
N LEU A 70 5.25 -7.82 25.45
CA LEU A 70 6.26 -7.37 24.48
C LEU A 70 6.16 -5.87 24.18
N VAL A 71 4.95 -5.34 24.13
CA VAL A 71 4.68 -3.92 23.84
C VAL A 71 4.25 -3.23 25.14
N ALA A 72 5.19 -3.13 26.07
CA ALA A 72 5.01 -2.53 27.40
C ALA A 72 6.04 -1.41 27.67
N GLY A 73 5.84 -0.68 28.77
CA GLY A 73 6.77 0.33 29.28
C GLY A 73 7.21 1.35 28.21
N GLU A 74 8.51 1.62 28.14
CA GLU A 74 9.11 2.57 27.21
C GLU A 74 8.87 2.22 25.74
N VAL A 75 8.84 0.91 25.39
CA VAL A 75 8.58 0.48 24.00
C VAL A 75 7.19 0.92 23.56
N ARG A 76 6.19 0.70 24.41
CA ARG A 76 4.82 1.16 24.16
C ARG A 76 4.75 2.68 24.09
N ALA A 77 5.34 3.38 25.06
CA ALA A 77 5.31 4.84 25.11
C ALA A 77 5.92 5.47 23.84
N ARG A 78 7.09 4.98 23.40
CA ARG A 78 7.76 5.44 22.18
C ARG A 78 6.91 5.19 20.93
N ARG A 79 6.30 4.01 20.80
CA ARG A 79 5.43 3.70 19.65
C ARG A 79 4.17 4.56 19.66
N LEU A 80 3.55 4.74 20.84
CA LEU A 80 2.36 5.57 21.01
C LEU A 80 2.61 7.03 20.66
N ALA A 81 3.74 7.60 21.09
CA ALA A 81 4.14 8.95 20.72
C ALA A 81 4.19 9.14 19.19
N ARG A 82 4.81 8.19 18.47
CA ARG A 82 4.88 8.22 17.00
C ARG A 82 3.51 8.07 16.32
N TRP A 83 2.62 7.24 16.87
CA TRP A 83 1.26 7.12 16.33
C TRP A 83 0.45 8.40 16.56
N CYS A 84 0.59 9.04 17.72
CA CYS A 84 -0.05 10.31 18.02
C CYS A 84 0.44 11.42 17.10
N GLU A 85 1.76 11.49 16.88
CA GLU A 85 2.38 12.44 15.95
C GLU A 85 1.80 12.27 14.53
N PHE A 86 1.78 11.03 14.02
CA PHE A 86 1.22 10.74 12.70
C PHE A 86 -0.27 11.12 12.61
N ALA A 87 -1.08 10.71 13.59
CA ALA A 87 -2.52 10.97 13.57
C ALA A 87 -2.84 12.47 13.61
N ARG A 88 -2.03 13.28 14.32
CA ARG A 88 -2.17 14.74 14.35
C ARG A 88 -1.71 15.40 13.06
N ALA A 89 -0.64 14.88 12.45
CA ALA A 89 -0.16 15.37 11.15
C ALA A 89 -1.10 15.00 9.99
N HIS A 90 -1.83 13.88 10.12
CA HIS A 90 -2.74 13.35 9.11
C HIS A 90 -4.15 13.13 9.68
N PRO A 91 -4.88 14.18 10.07
CA PRO A 91 -6.21 14.03 10.70
C PRO A 91 -7.25 13.38 9.78
N ALA A 92 -7.00 13.39 8.48
CA ALA A 92 -7.84 12.74 7.47
C ALA A 92 -7.41 11.29 7.14
N GLY A 93 -6.43 10.72 7.84
CA GLY A 93 -5.89 9.39 7.55
C GLY A 93 -6.58 8.25 8.30
N TYR A 94 -6.23 7.03 7.91
CA TYR A 94 -6.77 5.80 8.48
C TYR A 94 -5.65 4.91 8.99
N LEU A 95 -5.94 4.02 9.93
CA LEU A 95 -5.00 3.00 10.38
C LEU A 95 -5.45 1.60 9.93
N TYR A 96 -4.50 0.72 9.65
CA TYR A 96 -4.83 -0.67 9.30
C TYR A 96 -3.73 -1.64 9.74
N CYS A 97 -4.09 -2.92 9.83
CA CYS A 97 -3.13 -4.01 9.91
C CYS A 97 -3.40 -5.02 8.79
N PHE A 98 -2.81 -6.22 8.84
CA PHE A 98 -2.95 -7.19 7.75
C PHE A 98 -4.41 -7.55 7.40
N ARG A 99 -5.29 -7.67 8.40
CA ARG A 99 -6.71 -8.06 8.21
C ARG A 99 -7.72 -7.12 8.87
N GLY A 100 -7.29 -5.94 9.35
CA GLY A 100 -8.15 -5.03 10.12
C GLY A 100 -8.63 -5.63 11.45
N GLY A 101 -7.85 -6.54 12.05
CA GLY A 101 -8.21 -7.24 13.28
C GLY A 101 -7.57 -6.64 14.53
N LEU A 102 -7.22 -7.50 15.48
CA LEU A 102 -6.82 -7.09 16.83
C LEU A 102 -5.65 -6.08 16.86
N ARG A 103 -4.63 -6.23 16.00
CA ARG A 103 -3.48 -5.32 15.98
C ARG A 103 -3.90 -3.85 15.78
N SER A 104 -4.74 -3.59 14.78
CA SER A 104 -5.25 -2.23 14.52
C SER A 104 -6.21 -1.76 15.62
N GLN A 105 -7.06 -2.65 16.13
CA GLN A 105 -8.01 -2.31 17.20
C GLN A 105 -7.31 -1.95 18.51
N THR A 106 -6.26 -2.69 18.90
CA THR A 106 -5.46 -2.38 20.09
C THR A 106 -4.83 -0.99 20.00
N VAL A 107 -4.29 -0.63 18.83
CA VAL A 107 -3.69 0.70 18.65
C VAL A 107 -4.75 1.80 18.59
N GLN A 108 -5.89 1.55 17.96
CA GLN A 108 -7.02 2.47 17.99
C GLN A 108 -7.47 2.76 19.43
N GLN A 109 -7.59 1.73 20.27
CA GLN A 109 -7.92 1.89 21.69
C GLN A 109 -6.88 2.71 22.45
N TRP A 110 -5.59 2.50 22.16
CA TRP A 110 -4.51 3.28 22.78
C TRP A 110 -4.49 4.73 22.32
N LEU A 111 -4.71 5.00 21.03
CA LEU A 111 -4.88 6.37 20.53
C LEU A 111 -6.09 7.07 21.15
N ARG A 112 -7.20 6.33 21.32
CA ARG A 112 -8.41 6.84 21.98
C ARG A 112 -8.16 7.23 23.43
N ALA A 113 -7.35 6.46 24.16
CA ALA A 113 -6.95 6.79 25.52
C ALA A 113 -6.12 8.09 25.58
N GLU A 114 -5.41 8.44 24.51
CA GLU A 114 -4.71 9.72 24.32
C GLU A 114 -5.62 10.84 23.74
N GLY A 115 -6.93 10.60 23.66
CA GLY A 115 -7.91 11.55 23.13
C GLY A 115 -7.94 11.67 21.60
N ILE A 116 -7.32 10.73 20.87
CA ILE A 116 -7.27 10.72 19.41
C ILE A 116 -8.19 9.61 18.86
N GLU A 117 -9.34 10.03 18.32
CA GLU A 117 -10.24 9.15 17.58
C GLU A 117 -9.72 8.98 16.14
N TYR A 118 -9.14 7.81 15.83
CA TYR A 118 -8.54 7.54 14.52
C TYR A 118 -9.19 6.30 13.88
N PRO A 119 -9.79 6.40 12.67
CA PRO A 119 -10.58 5.32 12.09
C PRO A 119 -9.74 4.20 11.47
N LEU A 120 -10.32 3.00 11.37
CA LEU A 120 -9.74 1.82 10.75
C LEU A 120 -10.09 1.71 9.27
N VAL A 121 -9.19 1.09 8.50
CA VAL A 121 -9.59 0.43 7.25
C VAL A 121 -10.04 -1.00 7.56
N LEU A 122 -11.32 -1.27 7.34
CA LEU A 122 -11.93 -2.58 7.55
C LEU A 122 -11.30 -3.62 6.60
N GLY A 123 -11.06 -4.83 7.09
CA GLY A 123 -10.38 -5.89 6.33
C GLY A 123 -8.88 -5.66 6.05
N GLY A 124 -8.38 -4.45 6.31
CA GLY A 124 -6.97 -4.07 6.27
C GLY A 124 -6.27 -4.31 4.94
N TYR A 125 -4.96 -4.56 5.00
CA TYR A 125 -4.12 -4.76 3.82
C TYR A 125 -4.66 -5.83 2.88
N LYS A 126 -5.11 -6.98 3.40
CA LYS A 126 -5.62 -8.09 2.58
C LYS A 126 -6.83 -7.67 1.73
N ALA A 127 -7.78 -6.96 2.32
CA ALA A 127 -8.99 -6.53 1.61
C ALA A 127 -8.67 -5.44 0.58
N MET A 128 -7.86 -4.44 0.95
CA MET A 128 -7.41 -3.39 0.02
C MET A 128 -6.61 -3.97 -1.15
N ARG A 129 -5.71 -4.91 -0.90
CA ARG A 129 -4.94 -5.58 -1.95
C ARG A 129 -5.85 -6.39 -2.88
N ARG A 130 -6.83 -7.11 -2.33
CA ARG A 130 -7.80 -7.83 -3.15
C ARG A 130 -8.60 -6.86 -4.03
N PHE A 131 -9.06 -5.74 -3.45
CA PHE A 131 -9.73 -4.70 -4.19
C PHE A 131 -8.90 -4.19 -5.37
N LEU A 132 -7.60 -3.90 -5.18
CA LEU A 132 -6.73 -3.43 -6.27
C LEU A 132 -6.51 -4.48 -7.37
N LEU A 133 -6.43 -5.77 -7.01
CA LEU A 133 -6.35 -6.84 -8.01
C LEU A 133 -7.63 -6.92 -8.85
N ASP A 134 -8.79 -6.85 -8.21
CA ASP A 134 -10.09 -6.88 -8.89
C ASP A 134 -10.34 -5.57 -9.68
N GLU A 135 -9.89 -4.42 -9.18
CA GLU A 135 -9.96 -3.13 -9.87
C GLU A 135 -9.03 -3.07 -11.09
N LEU A 136 -7.85 -3.70 -11.04
CA LEU A 136 -6.94 -3.79 -12.18
C LEU A 136 -7.62 -4.50 -13.35
N GLN A 137 -8.24 -5.66 -13.09
CA GLN A 137 -8.98 -6.40 -14.12
C GLN A 137 -10.12 -5.56 -14.72
N ARG A 138 -10.93 -4.91 -13.87
CA ARG A 138 -12.02 -4.02 -14.33
C ARG A 138 -11.51 -2.82 -15.12
N SER A 139 -10.39 -2.24 -14.70
CA SER A 139 -9.77 -1.11 -15.37
C SER A 139 -9.25 -1.48 -16.75
N LEU A 140 -8.59 -2.63 -16.90
CA LEU A 140 -8.08 -3.11 -18.19
C LEU A 140 -9.21 -3.43 -19.18
N GLN A 141 -10.34 -3.96 -18.70
CA GLN A 141 -11.52 -4.18 -19.55
C GLN A 141 -12.16 -2.88 -20.04
N ARG A 142 -12.07 -1.80 -19.25
CA ARG A 142 -12.66 -0.50 -19.58
C ARG A 142 -11.72 0.39 -20.38
N ALA A 143 -10.41 0.25 -20.18
CA ALA A 143 -9.40 1.08 -20.82
C ALA A 143 -9.27 0.78 -22.32
N ARG A 144 -9.19 1.84 -23.12
CA ARG A 144 -8.72 1.76 -24.51
C ARG A 144 -7.22 2.03 -24.50
N LEU A 145 -6.44 0.97 -24.34
CA LEU A 145 -4.98 1.06 -24.29
C LEU A 145 -4.41 1.49 -25.65
N VAL A 146 -3.51 2.46 -25.62
CA VAL A 146 -2.73 2.91 -26.78
C VAL A 146 -1.27 2.70 -26.44
N LEU A 147 -0.64 1.76 -27.13
CA LEU A 147 0.76 1.44 -26.90
C LEU A 147 1.66 2.49 -27.55
N VAL A 148 2.60 3.01 -26.76
CA VAL A 148 3.66 3.89 -27.22
C VAL A 148 4.90 3.04 -27.46
N SER A 149 5.13 2.70 -28.72
CA SER A 149 6.24 1.85 -29.16
C SER A 149 7.40 2.67 -29.75
N GLY A 150 8.59 2.07 -29.73
CA GLY A 150 9.84 2.69 -30.17
C GLY A 150 11.06 1.90 -29.71
N LYS A 151 12.19 2.05 -30.41
CA LYS A 151 13.44 1.39 -30.03
C LYS A 151 13.93 1.91 -28.66
N THR A 152 14.70 1.11 -27.93
CA THR A 152 15.34 1.57 -26.70
C THR A 152 16.23 2.78 -26.97
N GLY A 153 16.17 3.79 -26.10
CA GLY A 153 16.96 5.02 -26.27
C GLY A 153 16.35 6.07 -27.20
N THR A 154 15.15 5.86 -27.77
CA THR A 154 14.47 6.87 -28.62
C THR A 154 13.62 7.88 -27.82
N GLY A 155 13.75 7.92 -26.50
CA GLY A 155 13.04 8.88 -25.66
C GLY A 155 11.55 8.59 -25.44
N LYS A 156 11.10 7.32 -25.54
CA LYS A 156 9.70 6.91 -25.24
C LYS A 156 9.20 7.46 -23.91
N THR A 157 10.02 7.33 -22.86
CA THR A 157 9.74 7.85 -21.52
C THR A 157 9.45 9.35 -21.53
N ARG A 158 10.14 10.13 -22.38
CA ARG A 158 9.85 11.58 -22.54
C ARG A 158 8.50 11.81 -23.19
N VAL A 159 8.15 11.05 -24.23
CA VAL A 159 6.83 11.17 -24.88
C VAL A 159 5.72 10.88 -23.88
N ILE A 160 5.88 9.81 -23.09
CA ILE A 160 4.90 9.38 -22.09
C ILE A 160 4.75 10.38 -20.97
N ALA A 161 5.84 10.98 -20.49
CA ALA A 161 5.77 12.04 -19.49
C ALA A 161 4.95 13.28 -19.94
N HIS A 162 4.75 13.47 -21.25
CA HIS A 162 3.93 14.57 -21.80
C HIS A 162 2.50 14.15 -22.14
N LEU A 163 2.13 12.88 -21.98
CA LEU A 163 0.77 12.40 -22.20
C LEU A 163 -0.01 12.47 -20.89
N GLU A 164 -1.04 13.32 -20.83
CA GLU A 164 -1.84 13.51 -19.60
C GLU A 164 -2.49 12.22 -19.06
N ARG A 165 -2.69 11.23 -19.94
CA ARG A 165 -3.41 9.99 -19.63
C ARG A 165 -2.55 8.76 -19.84
N SER A 166 -1.33 8.78 -19.33
CA SER A 166 -0.42 7.64 -19.43
C SER A 166 -0.17 6.92 -18.10
N VAL A 167 0.11 5.62 -18.21
CA VAL A 167 0.74 4.84 -17.14
C VAL A 167 2.22 4.68 -17.48
N ASP A 168 3.08 5.29 -16.67
CA ASP A 168 4.54 5.20 -16.75
C ASP A 168 5.01 3.90 -16.07
N LEU A 169 5.13 2.82 -16.84
CA LEU A 169 5.47 1.50 -16.29
C LEU A 169 6.92 1.45 -15.83
N GLU A 170 7.85 2.05 -16.57
CA GLU A 170 9.26 2.18 -16.21
C GLU A 170 9.44 3.01 -14.93
N GLY A 171 8.72 4.12 -14.80
CA GLY A 171 8.71 4.94 -13.60
C GLY A 171 8.18 4.18 -12.39
N LEU A 172 7.06 3.45 -12.55
CA LEU A 172 6.53 2.56 -11.51
C LEU A 172 7.50 1.42 -11.17
N ALA A 173 8.23 0.91 -12.16
CA ALA A 173 9.23 -0.15 -12.01
C ALA A 173 10.59 0.34 -11.49
N ARG A 174 10.79 1.66 -11.39
CA ARG A 174 12.11 2.29 -11.12
C ARG A 174 13.19 1.77 -12.05
N HIS A 175 12.89 1.77 -13.34
CA HIS A 175 13.73 1.21 -14.41
C HIS A 175 13.99 2.25 -15.50
N ARG A 176 15.09 2.13 -16.25
CA ARG A 176 15.46 3.04 -17.33
C ARG A 176 15.72 2.25 -18.62
N GLY A 177 14.71 1.86 -19.36
CA GLY A 177 14.90 1.12 -20.61
C GLY A 177 15.48 -0.27 -20.40
N SER A 178 15.14 -1.18 -21.32
CA SER A 178 15.75 -2.52 -21.36
C SER A 178 17.29 -2.51 -21.43
N THR A 179 17.91 -1.41 -21.87
CA THR A 179 19.37 -1.28 -22.01
C THR A 179 20.07 -0.65 -20.82
N PHE A 180 19.46 0.29 -20.08
CA PHE A 180 20.15 0.99 -18.98
C PHE A 180 19.84 0.42 -17.59
N GLY A 181 18.85 -0.46 -17.47
CA GLY A 181 18.60 -1.23 -16.25
C GLY A 181 17.92 -0.44 -15.13
N GLN A 182 18.02 -0.93 -13.90
CA GLN A 182 17.34 -0.36 -12.72
C GLN A 182 17.96 0.96 -12.25
N LEU A 183 17.15 1.77 -11.57
CA LEU A 183 17.61 2.96 -10.85
C LEU A 183 18.45 2.59 -9.61
N PRO A 184 19.30 3.51 -9.09
CA PRO A 184 20.12 3.27 -7.89
C PRO A 184 19.31 2.84 -6.66
N GLU A 185 18.07 3.30 -6.54
CA GLU A 185 17.17 2.95 -5.44
C GLU A 185 16.61 1.52 -5.52
N GLY A 186 16.89 0.82 -6.62
CA GLY A 186 16.40 -0.53 -6.90
C GLY A 186 14.92 -0.60 -7.28
N GLN A 187 14.53 -1.72 -7.89
CA GLN A 187 13.14 -1.96 -8.25
C GLN A 187 12.26 -2.22 -7.02
N PRO A 188 10.98 -1.79 -7.04
CA PRO A 188 10.05 -2.11 -5.97
C PRO A 188 9.80 -3.62 -5.83
N SER A 189 8.98 -4.00 -4.84
CA SER A 189 8.41 -5.35 -4.81
C SER A 189 7.43 -5.55 -5.97
N GLN A 190 7.22 -6.81 -6.39
CA GLN A 190 6.20 -7.15 -7.39
C GLN A 190 4.81 -6.62 -6.97
N ILE A 191 4.50 -6.72 -5.68
CA ILE A 191 3.23 -6.26 -5.12
C ILE A 191 3.10 -4.74 -5.25
N ASP A 192 4.12 -3.96 -4.89
CA ASP A 192 4.08 -2.50 -4.99
C ASP A 192 3.93 -2.04 -6.44
N PHE A 193 4.62 -2.72 -7.36
CA PHE A 193 4.50 -2.46 -8.79
C PHE A 193 3.07 -2.66 -9.29
N GLU A 194 2.47 -3.82 -8.98
CA GLU A 194 1.08 -4.11 -9.35
C GLU A 194 0.07 -3.17 -8.68
N ASN A 195 0.29 -2.79 -7.42
CA ASN A 195 -0.51 -1.78 -6.73
C ASN A 195 -0.43 -0.44 -7.46
N GLY A 196 0.78 -0.03 -7.86
CA GLY A 196 1.03 1.21 -8.60
C GLY A 196 0.28 1.24 -9.92
N ILE A 197 0.34 0.17 -10.71
CA ILE A 197 -0.39 0.06 -12.00
C ILE A 197 -1.90 0.17 -11.75
N SER A 198 -2.42 -0.60 -10.79
CA SER A 198 -3.86 -0.61 -10.48
C SER A 198 -4.36 0.76 -10.04
N ILE A 199 -3.63 1.43 -9.15
CA ILE A 199 -3.99 2.77 -8.66
C ILE A 199 -3.91 3.81 -9.79
N ALA A 200 -2.86 3.76 -10.63
CA ALA A 200 -2.72 4.68 -11.76
C ALA A 200 -3.90 4.55 -12.73
N LEU A 201 -4.26 3.32 -13.11
CA LEU A 201 -5.42 3.07 -13.97
C LEU A 201 -6.74 3.49 -13.31
N LEU A 202 -6.93 3.17 -12.02
CA LEU A 202 -8.10 3.58 -11.26
C LEU A 202 -8.30 5.11 -11.31
N LYS A 203 -7.23 5.87 -11.11
CA LYS A 203 -7.27 7.35 -11.15
C LYS A 203 -7.58 7.87 -12.55
N LEU A 204 -6.89 7.37 -13.57
CA LEU A 204 -7.10 7.81 -14.96
C LEU A 204 -8.53 7.54 -15.44
N LEU A 205 -9.12 6.42 -15.01
CA LEU A 205 -10.46 5.99 -15.41
C LEU A 205 -11.56 6.41 -14.42
N ALA A 206 -11.24 7.23 -13.41
CA ALA A 206 -12.24 7.86 -12.56
C ALA A 206 -12.98 9.01 -13.27
N GLY A 207 -12.34 9.63 -14.26
CA GLY A 207 -12.94 10.65 -15.13
C GLY A 207 -13.68 10.07 -16.35
N ALA A 208 -14.12 10.94 -17.26
CA ALA A 208 -14.93 10.55 -18.44
C ALA A 208 -14.14 9.84 -19.56
N GLY A 209 -12.80 9.91 -19.55
CA GLY A 209 -11.96 9.32 -20.58
C GLY A 209 -11.67 7.83 -20.36
N THR A 210 -11.64 7.04 -21.44
CA THR A 210 -11.23 5.63 -21.40
C THR A 210 -9.89 5.36 -22.07
N ARG A 211 -9.38 6.31 -22.88
CA ARG A 211 -8.06 6.18 -23.51
C ARG A 211 -6.96 6.28 -22.45
N VAL A 212 -6.02 5.34 -22.48
CA VAL A 212 -4.85 5.31 -21.62
C VAL A 212 -3.63 4.94 -22.47
N PHE A 213 -2.57 5.72 -22.37
CA PHE A 213 -1.30 5.45 -23.04
C PHE A 213 -0.40 4.62 -22.13
N VAL A 214 0.27 3.62 -22.70
CA VAL A 214 1.15 2.71 -21.94
C VAL A 214 2.40 2.43 -22.76
N GLU A 215 3.52 2.24 -22.09
CA GLU A 215 4.77 1.80 -22.72
C GLU A 215 4.59 0.42 -23.37
N ASP A 216 5.10 0.28 -24.61
CA ASP A 216 5.26 -1.03 -25.24
C ASP A 216 6.51 -1.71 -24.66
N GLU A 217 6.36 -2.31 -23.49
CA GLU A 217 7.38 -3.13 -22.82
C GLU A 217 7.05 -4.61 -22.97
N GLY A 218 8.09 -5.45 -22.91
CA GLY A 218 7.92 -6.89 -22.86
C GLY A 218 7.20 -7.32 -21.56
N ARG A 219 6.97 -8.63 -21.41
CA ARG A 219 6.36 -9.20 -20.19
C ARG A 219 7.14 -8.89 -18.90
N LEU A 220 8.39 -8.45 -19.02
CA LEU A 220 9.28 -8.11 -17.93
C LEU A 220 9.79 -6.68 -18.06
N ILE A 221 9.81 -5.98 -16.92
CA ILE A 221 10.56 -4.73 -16.75
C ILE A 221 11.60 -4.98 -15.65
N GLY A 222 12.83 -5.30 -16.06
CA GLY A 222 13.84 -5.84 -15.14
C GLY A 222 13.38 -7.17 -14.54
N ARG A 223 13.23 -7.24 -13.21
CA ARG A 223 12.73 -8.43 -12.48
C ARG A 223 11.21 -8.45 -12.29
N LEU A 224 10.52 -7.38 -12.67
CA LEU A 224 9.09 -7.21 -12.44
C LEU A 224 8.29 -7.77 -13.61
N TYR A 225 7.25 -8.51 -13.28
CA TYR A 225 6.33 -9.07 -14.28
C TYR A 225 5.18 -8.10 -14.51
N LEU A 226 4.85 -7.85 -15.77
CA LEU A 226 3.59 -7.18 -16.08
C LEU A 226 2.42 -8.12 -15.73
N PRO A 227 1.31 -7.58 -15.20
CA PRO A 227 0.09 -8.36 -15.02
C PRO A 227 -0.30 -9.04 -16.34
N GLU A 228 -0.69 -10.31 -16.30
CA GLU A 228 -0.97 -11.10 -17.53
C GLU A 228 -2.02 -10.44 -18.44
N ALA A 229 -2.97 -9.72 -17.84
CA ALA A 229 -4.05 -9.02 -18.50
C ALA A 229 -3.64 -7.70 -19.20
N LEU A 230 -2.40 -7.22 -18.97
CA LEU A 230 -1.79 -6.06 -19.63
C LEU A 230 -0.79 -6.54 -20.70
#